data_AF-A0A6A5Q742-F1
#
_entry.id   AF-A0A6A5Q742-F1
#
_cell.length_a   1.000
_cell.length_b   1.000
_cell.length_c   1.000
_cell.angle_alpha   90.00
_cell.angle_beta   90.00
_cell.angle_gamma   90.00
#
_symmetry.space_group_name_H-M   'P 1'
#
loop_
_entity.id
_entity.type
_entity.pdbx_description
1 polymer ?
#
loop_
_entity_poly.entity_id
_entity_poly.type
_entity_poly.pdbx_seq_one_letter_code
_entity_poly.pdbx_strand_id
1 'polypeptide(L)'
;MGYVAARIDDVVRAPRTQGLGTISAFLNDLASHLQSPHLARALLGALLCRWLFRASEPMCQNVYSQKEMKLYESLLQNGRASEVQHLDKLGVKLLFADEKFQENELRPRAKKLLDLVERALKEASPNAPGFRGLNDPREWSENAVKLKQTLMISPKDYRIHYCIPDSRFESLWMQAEDAEGLSLTDAEAKDKLVSACLFPALAELEPKKFGEKPVLAEVLVSNKVFFPSSVEKQNFDPNKIIAKAVVLVG
;
A
#
# COMPACT_ATOMS: atom_id res chain seq x y z
N MET A 1 20.19 -10.82 -4.32
CA MET A 1 18.94 -10.22 -3.80
C MET A 1 18.86 -8.71 -4.07
N GLY A 2 19.96 -7.95 -3.97
CA GLY A 2 19.97 -6.49 -4.15
C GLY A 2 19.31 -5.96 -5.43
N TYR A 3 19.48 -6.62 -6.60
CA TYR A 3 18.83 -6.19 -7.85
C TYR A 3 17.30 -6.17 -7.75
N VAL A 4 16.67 -7.27 -7.27
CA VAL A 4 15.22 -7.35 -7.15
C VAL A 4 14.69 -6.33 -6.14
N ALA A 5 15.41 -6.14 -5.04
CA ALA A 5 15.02 -5.19 -4.01
C ALA A 5 15.10 -3.72 -4.50
N ALA A 6 16.11 -3.37 -5.30
CA ALA A 6 16.18 -2.07 -5.97
C ALA A 6 15.02 -1.86 -6.96
N ARG A 7 14.63 -2.91 -7.69
CA ARG A 7 13.51 -2.87 -8.63
C ARG A 7 12.14 -2.80 -7.94
N ILE A 8 12.00 -3.40 -6.76
CA ILE A 8 10.84 -3.18 -5.88
C ILE A 8 10.77 -1.71 -5.45
N ASP A 9 11.90 -1.10 -5.12
CA ASP A 9 11.98 0.32 -4.79
C ASP A 9 11.56 1.21 -5.96
N ASP A 10 11.95 0.88 -7.20
CA ASP A 10 11.44 1.55 -8.41
C ASP A 10 9.91 1.43 -8.53
N VAL A 11 9.36 0.24 -8.26
CA VAL A 11 7.91 0.00 -8.25
C VAL A 11 7.23 0.83 -7.16
N VAL A 12 7.83 1.04 -6.00
CA VAL A 12 7.22 1.88 -4.96
C VAL A 12 7.34 3.37 -5.31
N ARG A 13 8.47 3.81 -5.90
CA ARG A 13 8.81 5.24 -6.07
C ARG A 13 8.41 5.85 -7.42
N ALA A 14 8.35 5.08 -8.51
CA ALA A 14 8.26 5.64 -9.85
C ALA A 14 6.94 6.42 -10.07
N PRO A 15 6.94 7.73 -10.41
CA PRO A 15 5.77 8.50 -10.87
C PRO A 15 5.18 7.85 -12.12
N ARG A 16 3.86 8.01 -12.37
CA ARG A 16 3.02 7.17 -13.27
C ARG A 16 3.82 6.58 -14.45
N THR A 17 4.25 5.32 -14.31
CA THR A 17 4.83 4.46 -15.37
C THR A 17 5.61 5.20 -16.47
N GLN A 18 6.52 6.10 -16.10
CA GLN A 18 7.55 6.59 -17.00
C GLN A 18 8.81 5.77 -16.68
N GLY A 19 9.02 4.67 -17.41
CA GLY A 19 10.27 3.90 -17.34
C GLY A 19 10.11 2.39 -17.12
N LEU A 20 8.97 1.94 -16.62
CA LEU A 20 8.60 0.52 -16.75
C LEU A 20 7.83 0.42 -18.07
N GLY A 21 8.22 -0.50 -18.96
CA GLY A 21 7.35 -0.92 -20.06
C GLY A 21 6.00 -1.43 -19.53
N THR A 22 5.25 -2.19 -20.32
CA THR A 22 4.13 -2.96 -19.75
C THR A 22 4.61 -3.72 -18.49
N ILE A 23 3.74 -3.92 -17.50
CA ILE A 23 4.08 -4.71 -16.29
C ILE A 23 4.77 -6.03 -16.69
N SER A 24 4.33 -6.62 -17.82
CA SER A 24 4.95 -7.77 -18.48
C SER A 24 6.43 -7.60 -18.78
N ALA A 25 6.86 -6.47 -19.36
CA ALA A 25 8.27 -6.21 -19.66
C ALA A 25 9.11 -6.10 -18.38
N PHE A 26 8.57 -5.48 -17.34
CA PHE A 26 9.22 -5.39 -16.03
C PHE A 26 9.34 -6.75 -15.34
N LEU A 27 8.31 -7.58 -15.40
CA LEU A 27 8.32 -8.92 -14.81
C LEU A 27 9.26 -9.86 -15.57
N ASN A 28 9.31 -9.76 -16.90
CA ASN A 28 10.23 -10.55 -17.72
C ASN A 28 11.69 -10.22 -17.41
N ASP A 29 12.02 -8.94 -17.21
CA ASP A 29 13.36 -8.49 -16.78
C ASP A 29 13.75 -9.07 -15.40
N LEU A 30 12.77 -9.29 -14.52
CA LEU A 30 13.00 -9.85 -13.18
C LEU A 30 12.93 -11.38 -13.12
N ALA A 31 12.39 -12.05 -14.14
CA ALA A 31 12.03 -13.47 -14.07
C ALA A 31 13.22 -14.38 -13.70
N SER A 32 14.40 -14.12 -14.26
CA SER A 32 15.64 -14.86 -13.94
C SER A 32 16.12 -14.69 -12.50
N HIS A 33 15.67 -13.63 -11.82
CA HIS A 33 16.05 -13.28 -10.46
C HIS A 33 14.98 -13.65 -9.41
N LEU A 34 13.79 -14.12 -9.83
CA LEU A 34 12.66 -14.51 -8.98
C LEU A 34 12.64 -16.01 -8.67
N GLN A 35 13.81 -16.65 -8.64
CA GLN A 35 13.93 -18.05 -8.24
C GLN A 35 13.61 -18.29 -6.77
N SER A 36 13.83 -17.28 -5.92
CA SER A 36 13.48 -17.32 -4.50
C SER A 36 11.99 -17.01 -4.28
N PRO A 37 11.24 -17.87 -3.55
CA PRO A 37 9.85 -17.58 -3.17
C PRO A 37 9.68 -16.29 -2.37
N HIS A 38 10.68 -15.94 -1.58
CA HIS A 38 10.68 -14.70 -0.79
C HIS A 38 10.72 -13.46 -1.66
N LEU A 39 11.55 -13.47 -2.70
CA LEU A 39 11.64 -12.34 -3.65
C LEU A 39 10.37 -12.21 -4.50
N ALA A 40 9.75 -13.34 -4.86
CA ALA A 40 8.45 -13.36 -5.52
C ALA A 40 7.35 -12.76 -4.63
N ARG A 41 7.30 -13.18 -3.36
CA ARG A 41 6.39 -12.63 -2.34
C ARG A 41 6.61 -11.12 -2.12
N ALA A 42 7.85 -10.69 -1.96
CA ALA A 42 8.22 -9.28 -1.81
C ALA A 42 7.75 -8.43 -3.00
N LEU A 43 7.98 -8.91 -4.22
CA LEU A 43 7.56 -8.23 -5.44
C LEU A 43 6.04 -8.12 -5.54
N LEU A 44 5.30 -9.18 -5.21
CA LEU A 44 3.85 -9.15 -5.20
C LEU A 44 3.30 -8.20 -4.14
N GLY A 45 3.86 -8.22 -2.94
CA GLY A 45 3.51 -7.28 -1.88
C GLY A 45 3.68 -5.83 -2.35
N ALA A 46 4.81 -5.54 -3.03
CA ALA A 46 5.08 -4.22 -3.60
C ALA A 46 4.11 -3.81 -4.71
N LEU A 47 3.82 -4.72 -5.65
CA LEU A 47 2.87 -4.48 -6.74
C LEU A 47 1.45 -4.26 -6.22
N LEU A 48 1.00 -5.11 -5.28
CA LEU A 48 -0.30 -4.99 -4.62
C LEU A 48 -0.43 -3.64 -3.90
N CYS A 49 0.59 -3.27 -3.12
CA CYS A 49 0.63 -1.98 -2.45
C CYS A 49 0.58 -0.81 -3.46
N ARG A 50 1.33 -0.90 -4.56
CA ARG A 50 1.33 0.11 -5.61
C ARG A 50 -0.03 0.20 -6.30
N TRP A 51 -0.68 -0.89 -6.64
CA TRP A 51 -1.97 -0.86 -7.34
C TRP A 51 -3.10 -0.37 -6.44
N LEU A 52 -3.09 -0.75 -5.17
CA LEU A 52 -4.13 -0.36 -4.22
C LEU A 52 -3.88 1.01 -3.61
N PHE A 53 -2.73 1.24 -2.97
CA PHE A 53 -2.53 2.36 -2.05
C PHE A 53 -1.89 3.60 -2.69
N ARG A 54 -1.46 3.50 -3.95
CA ARG A 54 -0.77 4.62 -4.61
C ARG A 54 -1.71 5.71 -5.07
N ALA A 55 -2.87 5.35 -5.59
CA ALA A 55 -3.84 6.32 -6.01
C ALA A 55 -4.58 6.85 -4.77
N SER A 56 -4.44 8.15 -4.53
CA SER A 56 -5.37 8.93 -3.72
C SER A 56 -6.74 9.05 -4.39
N GLU A 57 -6.88 8.52 -5.62
CA GLU A 57 -8.16 8.43 -6.30
C GLU A 57 -9.17 7.85 -5.31
N PRO A 58 -10.32 8.53 -5.15
CA PRO A 58 -11.41 7.91 -4.44
C PRO A 58 -11.62 6.53 -5.07
N MET A 59 -11.87 5.52 -4.26
CA MET A 59 -12.23 4.20 -4.75
C MET A 59 -13.56 4.19 -5.53
N CYS A 60 -14.04 5.35 -5.98
CA CYS A 60 -15.20 5.57 -6.80
C CYS A 60 -14.89 6.77 -7.69
N GLN A 61 -15.02 6.63 -9.02
CA GLN A 61 -15.17 7.81 -9.86
C GLN A 61 -16.60 8.31 -9.61
N ASN A 62 -16.80 9.63 -9.49
CA ASN A 62 -18.11 10.23 -9.20
C ASN A 62 -18.65 10.01 -7.77
N VAL A 63 -17.80 9.93 -6.73
CA VAL A 63 -18.26 9.91 -5.31
C VAL A 63 -19.19 11.09 -5.02
N TYR A 64 -18.85 12.27 -5.56
CA TYR A 64 -19.47 13.52 -5.18
C TYR A 64 -20.38 14.03 -6.28
N SER A 65 -21.64 14.29 -5.93
CA SER A 65 -22.53 15.09 -6.77
C SER A 65 -22.08 16.56 -6.80
N GLN A 66 -22.51 17.30 -7.83
CA GLN A 66 -22.26 18.74 -7.90
C GLN A 66 -22.80 19.51 -6.69
N LYS A 67 -23.92 19.04 -6.09
CA LYS A 67 -24.51 19.67 -4.90
C LYS A 67 -23.64 19.47 -3.67
N GLU A 68 -23.11 18.26 -3.47
CA GLU A 68 -22.18 17.96 -2.37
C GLU A 68 -20.89 18.78 -2.47
N MET A 69 -20.32 18.88 -3.68
CA MET A 69 -19.13 19.69 -3.90
C MET A 69 -19.37 21.16 -3.52
N LYS A 70 -20.49 21.76 -3.95
CA LYS A 70 -20.86 23.14 -3.56
C LYS A 70 -21.08 23.29 -2.05
N LEU A 71 -21.66 22.29 -1.39
CA LEU A 71 -21.82 22.28 0.07
C LEU A 71 -20.45 22.29 0.77
N TYR A 72 -19.53 21.43 0.32
CA TYR A 72 -18.18 21.37 0.87
C TYR A 72 -17.39 22.66 0.63
N GLU A 73 -17.49 23.25 -0.56
CA GLU A 73 -16.89 24.56 -0.86
C GLU A 73 -17.42 25.64 0.09
N SER A 74 -18.73 25.68 0.33
CA SER A 74 -19.36 26.65 1.26
C SER A 74 -18.89 26.44 2.71
N LEU A 75 -18.83 25.20 3.19
CA LEU A 75 -18.31 24.89 4.53
C LEU A 75 -16.83 25.30 4.67
N LEU A 76 -16.02 25.03 3.64
CA LEU A 76 -14.61 25.36 3.60
C LEU A 76 -14.36 26.86 3.63
N GLN A 77 -15.14 27.65 2.88
CA GLN A 77 -15.09 29.12 2.90
C GLN A 77 -15.38 29.72 4.28
N ASN A 78 -16.16 29.00 5.11
CA ASN A 78 -16.45 29.37 6.49
C ASN A 78 -15.42 28.81 7.51
N GLY A 79 -14.27 28.30 7.04
CA GLY A 79 -13.21 27.74 7.89
C GLY A 79 -13.51 26.36 8.47
N ARG A 80 -14.55 25.65 7.99
CA ARG A 80 -15.02 24.37 8.56
C ARG A 80 -14.38 23.15 7.86
N ALA A 81 -13.07 23.19 7.63
CA ALA A 81 -12.35 22.14 6.91
C ALA A 81 -12.47 20.74 7.57
N SER A 82 -12.37 20.68 8.89
CA SER A 82 -12.52 19.43 9.65
C SER A 82 -13.91 18.81 9.49
N GLU A 83 -14.94 19.63 9.34
CA GLU A 83 -16.31 19.16 9.13
C GLU A 83 -16.54 18.64 7.71
N VAL A 84 -15.96 19.32 6.71
CA VAL A 84 -15.93 18.81 5.34
C VAL A 84 -15.31 17.41 5.33
N GLN A 85 -14.16 17.22 6.00
CA GLN A 85 -13.51 15.93 6.09
C GLN A 85 -14.38 14.89 6.84
N HIS A 86 -15.03 15.29 7.92
CA HIS A 86 -15.91 14.39 8.69
C HIS A 86 -17.09 13.91 7.84
N LEU A 87 -17.77 14.83 7.15
CA LEU A 87 -18.89 14.51 6.27
C LEU A 87 -18.47 13.63 5.09
N ASP A 88 -17.30 13.91 4.50
CA ASP A 88 -16.72 13.06 3.45
C ASP A 88 -16.51 11.63 3.94
N LYS A 89 -15.88 11.44 5.11
CA LYS A 89 -15.65 10.10 5.67
C LYS A 89 -16.95 9.37 5.99
N LEU A 90 -17.96 10.07 6.49
CA LEU A 90 -19.30 9.49 6.71
C LEU A 90 -19.96 9.07 5.40
N GLY A 91 -19.93 9.95 4.38
CA GLY A 91 -20.47 9.65 3.05
C GLY A 91 -19.79 8.44 2.43
N VAL A 92 -18.46 8.37 2.46
CA VAL A 92 -17.68 7.24 1.97
C VAL A 92 -17.98 5.96 2.77
N LYS A 93 -18.13 6.05 4.10
CA LYS A 93 -18.50 4.90 4.94
C LYS A 93 -19.88 4.34 4.58
N LEU A 94 -20.87 5.21 4.39
CA LEU A 94 -22.21 4.81 3.96
C LEU A 94 -22.19 4.20 2.56
N LEU A 95 -21.43 4.80 1.63
CA LEU A 95 -21.24 4.27 0.29
C LEU A 95 -20.59 2.88 0.31
N PHE A 96 -19.59 2.67 1.16
CA PHE A 96 -18.97 1.36 1.35
C PHE A 96 -19.91 0.34 2.01
N ALA A 97 -20.94 0.77 2.75
CA ALA A 97 -21.94 -0.15 3.31
C ALA A 97 -23.06 -0.50 2.31
N ASP A 98 -23.22 0.28 1.24
CA ASP A 98 -24.28 0.09 0.25
C ASP A 98 -24.04 -1.19 -0.57
N GLU A 99 -25.06 -2.06 -0.62
CA GLU A 99 -24.98 -3.35 -1.31
C GLU A 99 -24.75 -3.18 -2.82
N LYS A 100 -25.40 -2.20 -3.46
CA LYS A 100 -25.22 -1.96 -4.89
C LYS A 100 -23.81 -1.48 -5.19
N PHE A 101 -23.23 -0.66 -4.32
CA PHE A 101 -21.84 -0.25 -4.45
C PHE A 101 -20.88 -1.43 -4.28
N GLN A 102 -21.11 -2.26 -3.25
CA GLN A 102 -20.33 -3.48 -3.02
C GLN A 102 -20.34 -4.39 -4.24
N GLU A 103 -21.50 -4.58 -4.87
CA GLU A 103 -21.66 -5.48 -6.02
C GLU A 103 -21.16 -4.89 -7.33
N ASN A 104 -21.44 -3.62 -7.62
CA ASN A 104 -21.20 -3.03 -8.94
C ASN A 104 -19.86 -2.29 -9.05
N GLU A 105 -19.26 -1.88 -7.94
CA GLU A 105 -18.00 -1.14 -7.94
C GLU A 105 -16.89 -1.94 -7.26
N LEU A 106 -17.14 -2.43 -6.04
CA LEU A 106 -16.08 -3.04 -5.23
C LEU A 106 -15.67 -4.42 -5.75
N ARG A 107 -16.63 -5.34 -5.96
CA ARG A 107 -16.35 -6.69 -6.49
C ARG A 107 -15.62 -6.64 -7.84
N PRO A 108 -16.04 -5.84 -8.84
CA PRO A 108 -15.30 -5.70 -10.10
C PRO A 108 -13.89 -5.16 -9.92
N ARG A 109 -13.65 -4.26 -8.96
CA ARG A 109 -12.30 -3.77 -8.65
C ARG A 109 -11.42 -4.83 -8.02
N ALA A 110 -11.95 -5.57 -7.03
CA ALA A 110 -11.24 -6.70 -6.43
C ALA A 110 -10.91 -7.75 -7.51
N LYS A 111 -11.86 -8.04 -8.41
CA LYS A 111 -11.63 -8.90 -9.57
C LYS A 111 -10.57 -8.35 -10.51
N LYS A 112 -10.59 -7.06 -10.85
CA LYS A 112 -9.57 -6.43 -11.71
C LYS A 112 -8.18 -6.50 -11.07
N LEU A 113 -8.10 -6.32 -9.75
CA LEU A 113 -6.84 -6.48 -9.01
C LEU A 113 -6.35 -7.92 -9.07
N LEU A 114 -7.25 -8.88 -8.83
CA LEU A 114 -6.98 -10.30 -8.98
C LEU A 114 -6.48 -10.61 -10.40
N ASP A 115 -7.15 -10.12 -11.44
CA ASP A 115 -6.74 -10.33 -12.83
C ASP A 115 -5.34 -9.75 -13.13
N LEU A 116 -4.98 -8.61 -12.51
CA LEU A 116 -3.64 -8.01 -12.64
C LEU A 116 -2.58 -8.86 -11.95
N VAL A 117 -2.89 -9.36 -10.74
CA VAL A 117 -2.03 -10.25 -9.98
C VAL A 117 -1.86 -11.57 -10.72
N GLU A 118 -2.93 -12.22 -11.15
CA GLU A 118 -2.90 -13.49 -11.89
C GLU A 118 -2.15 -13.35 -13.21
N ARG A 119 -2.31 -12.23 -13.92
CA ARG A 119 -1.52 -11.96 -15.12
C ARG A 119 -0.04 -11.80 -14.79
N ALA A 120 0.29 -11.03 -13.76
CA ALA A 120 1.67 -10.87 -13.31
C ALA A 120 2.30 -12.21 -12.92
N LEU A 121 1.54 -13.03 -12.18
CA LEU A 121 1.91 -14.40 -11.85
C LEU A 121 2.11 -15.22 -13.13
N LYS A 122 1.15 -15.26 -14.05
CA LYS A 122 1.23 -16.07 -15.28
C LYS A 122 2.37 -15.64 -16.21
N GLU A 123 2.73 -14.37 -16.24
CA GLU A 123 3.82 -13.86 -17.07
C GLU A 123 5.19 -14.15 -16.43
N ALA A 124 5.32 -14.04 -15.10
CA ALA A 124 6.56 -14.31 -14.38
C ALA A 124 6.79 -15.81 -14.08
N SER A 125 5.72 -16.55 -13.74
CA SER A 125 5.70 -17.94 -13.25
C SER A 125 6.15 -19.04 -14.21
N PRO A 126 6.02 -18.97 -15.56
CA PRO A 126 6.52 -20.05 -16.41
C PRO A 126 8.01 -20.34 -16.15
N ASN A 127 8.76 -19.32 -15.71
CA ASN A 127 10.20 -19.41 -15.46
C ASN A 127 10.61 -19.16 -13.99
N ALA A 128 9.69 -18.75 -13.10
CA ALA A 128 10.00 -18.37 -11.73
C ALA A 128 9.36 -19.32 -10.70
N PRO A 129 10.13 -20.27 -10.13
CA PRO A 129 9.62 -21.25 -9.16
C PRO A 129 9.14 -20.60 -7.85
N GLY A 130 9.62 -19.40 -7.52
CA GLY A 130 9.24 -18.67 -6.31
C GLY A 130 7.76 -18.32 -6.18
N PHE A 131 7.00 -18.37 -7.28
CA PHE A 131 5.56 -18.11 -7.26
C PHE A 131 4.71 -19.36 -6.98
N ARG A 132 5.32 -20.56 -6.97
CA ARG A 132 4.61 -21.82 -6.70
C ARG A 132 4.48 -22.00 -5.18
N GLY A 133 3.26 -21.90 -4.65
CA GLY A 133 2.98 -22.07 -3.21
C GLY A 133 2.46 -20.83 -2.49
N LEU A 134 2.17 -19.75 -3.22
CA LEU A 134 1.42 -18.62 -2.67
C LEU A 134 -0.05 -19.03 -2.50
N ASN A 135 -0.67 -18.63 -1.37
CA ASN A 135 -2.08 -18.87 -1.04
C ASN A 135 -3.05 -18.32 -2.12
N ASP A 136 -4.34 -18.69 -2.02
CA ASP A 136 -5.39 -18.31 -2.98
C ASP A 136 -5.33 -16.81 -3.33
N PRO A 137 -5.05 -16.47 -4.61
CA PRO A 137 -4.95 -15.10 -5.03
C PRO A 137 -6.22 -14.25 -4.82
N ARG A 138 -7.36 -14.87 -4.57
CA ARG A 138 -8.61 -14.18 -4.29
C ARG A 138 -8.63 -13.57 -2.88
N GLU A 139 -8.25 -14.35 -1.88
CA GLU A 139 -8.46 -14.00 -0.47
C GLU A 139 -7.67 -12.74 -0.05
N TRP A 140 -6.37 -12.74 -0.28
CA TRP A 140 -5.51 -11.58 -0.03
C TRP A 140 -5.91 -10.33 -0.86
N SER A 141 -6.41 -10.50 -2.10
CA SER A 141 -6.90 -9.37 -2.91
C SER A 141 -8.13 -8.71 -2.28
N GLU A 142 -9.09 -9.51 -1.84
CA GLU A 142 -10.28 -9.02 -1.12
C GLU A 142 -9.90 -8.37 0.22
N ASN A 143 -9.02 -9.00 0.99
CA ASN A 143 -8.54 -8.47 2.27
C ASN A 143 -7.78 -7.15 2.09
N ALA A 144 -6.98 -7.00 1.04
CA ALA A 144 -6.25 -5.77 0.77
C ALA A 144 -7.19 -4.62 0.34
N VAL A 145 -8.26 -4.92 -0.42
CA VAL A 145 -9.33 -3.95 -0.73
C VAL A 145 -10.05 -3.51 0.54
N LYS A 146 -10.46 -4.46 1.40
CA LYS A 146 -11.08 -4.17 2.70
C LYS A 146 -10.19 -3.33 3.59
N LEU A 147 -8.90 -3.67 3.69
CA LEU A 147 -7.92 -2.88 4.43
C LEU A 147 -7.88 -1.44 3.91
N LYS A 148 -7.77 -1.23 2.59
CA LYS A 148 -7.81 0.12 2.03
C LYS A 148 -9.09 0.87 2.39
N GLN A 149 -10.26 0.23 2.34
CA GLN A 149 -11.52 0.85 2.76
C GLN A 149 -11.46 1.31 4.22
N THR A 150 -11.03 0.43 5.12
CA THR A 150 -10.89 0.72 6.55
C THR A 150 -9.97 1.90 6.81
N LEU A 151 -8.80 1.93 6.16
CA LEU A 151 -7.85 3.02 6.36
C LEU A 151 -8.38 4.35 5.79
N MET A 152 -9.10 4.33 4.67
CA MET A 152 -9.66 5.56 4.06
C MET A 152 -10.75 6.24 4.88
N ILE A 153 -11.55 5.49 5.64
CA ILE A 153 -12.62 6.04 6.49
C ILE A 153 -12.15 6.35 7.91
N SER A 154 -10.93 5.95 8.27
CA SER A 154 -10.37 6.20 9.59
C SER A 154 -10.13 7.70 9.81
N PRO A 155 -10.30 8.21 11.05
CA PRO A 155 -9.93 9.57 11.39
C PRO A 155 -8.41 9.79 11.40
N LYS A 156 -7.59 8.73 11.39
CA LYS A 156 -6.11 8.78 11.49
C LYS A 156 -5.42 8.77 10.13
N ASP A 157 -4.16 9.21 10.10
CA ASP A 157 -3.30 9.10 8.92
C ASP A 157 -2.55 7.78 8.96
N TYR A 158 -2.33 7.14 7.81
CA TYR A 158 -1.52 5.92 7.73
C TYR A 158 -0.41 6.06 6.72
N ARG A 159 0.74 5.45 7.03
CA ARG A 159 1.90 5.38 6.13
C ARG A 159 2.44 3.97 6.00
N ILE A 160 2.73 3.57 4.78
CA ILE A 160 3.31 2.29 4.41
C ILE A 160 4.82 2.48 4.26
N HIS A 161 5.59 1.82 5.13
CA HIS A 161 7.05 1.93 5.20
C HIS A 161 7.71 0.64 4.73
N TYR A 162 8.49 0.72 3.66
CA TYR A 162 9.33 -0.38 3.18
C TYR A 162 10.66 -0.37 3.90
N CYS A 163 11.16 -1.55 4.25
CA CYS A 163 12.50 -1.71 4.76
C CYS A 163 13.51 -1.58 3.62
N ILE A 164 14.61 -0.87 3.90
CA ILE A 164 15.69 -0.71 2.94
C ILE A 164 16.59 -1.95 3.05
N PRO A 165 16.93 -2.62 1.93
CA PRO A 165 17.94 -3.68 1.94
C PRO A 165 19.26 -3.20 2.56
N ASP A 166 20.00 -4.12 3.16
CA ASP A 166 21.28 -3.90 3.85
C ASP A 166 21.19 -3.02 5.11
N SER A 167 19.97 -2.61 5.52
CA SER A 167 19.73 -2.02 6.84
C SER A 167 19.78 -3.09 7.92
N ARG A 168 20.09 -2.70 9.17
CA ARG A 168 20.07 -3.62 10.30
C ARG A 168 18.64 -3.95 10.69
N PHE A 169 18.43 -5.19 11.13
CA PHE A 169 17.15 -5.58 11.72
C PHE A 169 16.85 -4.76 12.98
N GLU A 170 15.62 -4.22 13.05
CA GLU A 170 15.12 -3.44 14.17
C GLU A 170 13.80 -4.01 14.69
N SER A 171 13.85 -4.71 15.82
CA SER A 171 12.68 -5.42 16.37
C SER A 171 11.51 -4.52 16.73
N LEU A 172 11.72 -3.21 16.95
CA LEU A 172 10.62 -2.28 17.24
C LEU A 172 9.59 -2.24 16.12
N TRP A 173 10.00 -2.39 14.86
CA TRP A 173 9.11 -2.24 13.71
C TRP A 173 9.27 -3.31 12.63
N MET A 174 10.16 -4.29 12.83
CA MET A 174 10.38 -5.42 11.91
C MET A 174 10.11 -6.77 12.58
N GLN A 175 9.67 -7.74 11.79
CA GLN A 175 9.61 -9.17 12.06
C GLN A 175 10.51 -9.88 11.05
N ALA A 176 11.38 -10.76 11.53
CA ALA A 176 12.34 -11.44 10.67
C ALA A 176 11.85 -12.82 10.25
N GLU A 177 12.12 -13.18 9.00
CA GLU A 177 12.05 -14.54 8.47
C GLU A 177 13.45 -14.95 7.95
N ASP A 178 13.77 -16.24 8.04
CA ASP A 178 14.96 -16.83 7.42
C ASP A 178 14.72 -17.25 5.96
N ALA A 179 15.73 -17.88 5.34
CA ALA A 179 15.66 -18.32 3.95
C ALA A 179 14.65 -19.46 3.73
N GLU A 180 14.27 -20.16 4.79
CA GLU A 180 13.28 -21.22 4.84
C GLU A 180 11.86 -20.67 5.03
N GLY A 181 11.72 -19.38 5.36
CA GLY A 181 10.45 -18.72 5.62
C GLY A 181 9.93 -18.93 7.04
N LEU A 182 10.80 -19.35 7.95
CA LEU A 182 10.48 -19.49 9.37
C LEU A 182 10.70 -18.15 10.07
N SER A 183 9.74 -17.79 10.94
CA SER A 183 9.85 -16.59 11.76
C SER A 183 10.99 -16.76 12.77
N LEU A 184 11.88 -15.77 12.82
CA LEU A 184 12.96 -15.70 13.79
C LEU A 184 12.54 -14.86 15.00
N THR A 185 13.07 -15.21 16.16
CA THR A 185 12.94 -14.37 17.36
C THR A 185 13.80 -13.11 17.24
N ASP A 186 13.46 -12.07 18.01
CA ASP A 186 14.23 -10.81 18.03
C ASP A 186 15.70 -11.03 18.39
N ALA A 187 16.00 -12.02 19.23
CA ALA A 187 17.36 -12.36 19.63
C ALA A 187 18.15 -13.03 18.50
N GLU A 188 17.52 -13.89 17.70
CA GLU A 188 18.13 -14.56 16.54
C GLU A 188 18.32 -13.63 15.36
N ALA A 189 17.44 -12.64 15.22
CA ALA A 189 17.52 -11.63 14.17
C ALA A 189 18.41 -10.44 14.54
N LYS A 190 18.81 -10.34 15.82
CA LYS A 190 19.69 -9.29 16.32
C LYS A 190 20.99 -9.26 15.52
N ASP A 191 21.36 -8.08 15.05
CA ASP A 191 22.56 -7.81 14.24
C ASP A 191 22.55 -8.36 12.80
N LYS A 192 21.50 -9.08 12.37
CA LYS A 192 21.36 -9.48 10.96
C LYS A 192 20.99 -8.30 10.07
N LEU A 193 21.31 -8.44 8.79
CA LEU A 193 20.98 -7.44 7.77
C LEU A 193 19.72 -7.84 7.03
N VAL A 194 18.89 -6.85 6.70
CA VAL A 194 17.70 -7.01 5.88
C VAL A 194 18.13 -7.32 4.45
N SER A 195 17.86 -8.53 3.97
CA SER A 195 18.09 -8.91 2.58
C SER A 195 16.96 -8.44 1.67
N ALA A 196 15.71 -8.45 2.16
CA ALA A 196 14.54 -7.97 1.43
C ALA A 196 13.38 -7.61 2.36
N CYS A 197 12.56 -6.63 1.96
CA CYS A 197 11.28 -6.35 2.59
C CYS A 197 10.19 -7.22 1.96
N LEU A 198 9.70 -8.23 2.69
CA LEU A 198 8.66 -9.14 2.20
C LEU A 198 7.27 -8.49 2.27
N PHE A 199 7.00 -7.78 3.38
CA PHE A 199 5.81 -6.95 3.54
C PHE A 199 6.17 -5.66 4.27
N PRO A 200 5.62 -4.50 3.86
CA PRO A 200 5.93 -3.24 4.49
C PRO A 200 5.26 -3.10 5.87
N ALA A 201 5.82 -2.22 6.70
CA ALA A 201 5.19 -1.82 7.95
C ALA A 201 4.04 -0.82 7.69
N LEU A 202 3.08 -0.78 8.61
CA LEU A 202 2.02 0.21 8.66
C LEU A 202 2.17 1.08 9.91
N ALA A 203 2.37 2.38 9.72
CA ALA A 203 2.40 3.37 10.78
C ALA A 203 1.07 4.13 10.86
N GLU A 204 0.61 4.38 12.08
CA GLU A 204 -0.53 5.27 12.38
C GLU A 204 -0.02 6.63 12.87
N LEU A 205 -0.44 7.69 12.21
CA LEU A 205 -0.03 9.06 12.50
C LEU A 205 -1.22 9.91 12.90
N GLU A 206 -0.93 10.95 13.68
CA GLU A 206 -1.93 12.00 13.89
C GLU A 206 -2.19 12.75 12.59
N PRO A 207 -3.45 13.08 12.27
CA PRO A 207 -3.79 13.81 11.06
C PRO A 207 -3.08 15.16 11.02
N LYS A 208 -2.58 15.53 9.84
CA LYS A 208 -2.02 16.87 9.64
C LYS A 208 -3.13 17.90 9.80
N LYS A 209 -2.86 18.94 10.60
CA LYS A 209 -3.73 20.11 10.67
C LYS A 209 -3.77 20.79 9.31
N PHE A 210 -4.95 21.23 8.91
CA PHE A 210 -5.10 22.05 7.72
C PHE A 210 -4.41 23.41 7.91
N GLY A 211 -3.85 23.95 6.83
CA GLY A 211 -3.31 25.31 6.82
C GLY A 211 -4.43 26.36 6.96
N GLU A 212 -4.06 27.64 6.94
CA GLU A 212 -5.02 28.75 7.13
C GLU A 212 -6.07 28.86 6.00
N LYS A 213 -5.71 28.42 4.80
CA LYS A 213 -6.58 28.43 3.61
C LYS A 213 -6.49 27.11 2.86
N PRO A 214 -7.05 26.02 3.42
CA PRO A 214 -6.95 24.71 2.79
C PRO A 214 -7.78 24.68 1.50
N VAL A 215 -7.28 23.98 0.48
CA VAL A 215 -8.02 23.78 -0.77
C VAL A 215 -8.89 22.52 -0.63
N LEU A 216 -10.09 22.53 -1.22
CA LEU A 216 -11.03 21.42 -1.08
C LEU A 216 -10.42 20.07 -1.50
N ALA A 217 -9.66 20.05 -2.59
CA ALA A 217 -8.97 18.86 -3.06
C ALA A 217 -8.04 18.28 -1.98
N GLU A 218 -7.30 19.13 -1.26
CA GLU A 218 -6.41 18.72 -0.17
C GLU A 218 -7.19 18.15 1.02
N VAL A 219 -8.32 18.77 1.38
CA VAL A 219 -9.19 18.30 2.46
C VAL A 219 -9.75 16.91 2.15
N LEU A 220 -10.23 16.71 0.92
CA LEU A 220 -10.84 15.45 0.48
C LEU A 220 -9.84 14.30 0.32
N VAL A 221 -8.56 14.59 0.02
CA VAL A 221 -7.50 13.58 -0.07
C VAL A 221 -6.71 13.39 1.23
N SER A 222 -6.93 14.25 2.22
CA SER A 222 -6.33 14.11 3.54
C SER A 222 -6.70 12.76 4.14
N ASN A 223 -5.74 12.10 4.79
CA ASN A 223 -5.82 10.72 5.28
C ASN A 223 -5.94 9.62 4.20
N LYS A 224 -5.84 9.96 2.91
CA LYS A 224 -5.91 9.00 1.78
C LYS A 224 -4.58 8.88 1.04
N VAL A 225 -3.49 9.35 1.65
CA VAL A 225 -2.12 9.25 1.13
C VAL A 225 -1.35 8.26 1.99
N PHE A 226 -1.03 7.11 1.41
CA PHE A 226 -0.46 5.99 2.18
C PHE A 226 1.04 5.85 2.01
N PHE A 227 1.64 6.37 0.94
CA PHE A 227 3.08 6.33 0.77
C PHE A 227 3.73 7.58 1.33
N PRO A 228 4.78 7.46 2.17
CA PRO A 228 5.43 8.61 2.77
C PRO A 228 6.21 9.42 1.72
N SER A 229 6.13 10.74 1.84
CA SER A 229 7.03 11.69 1.18
C SER A 229 8.48 11.53 1.65
N SER A 230 9.45 12.12 0.94
CA SER A 230 10.86 12.08 1.34
C SER A 230 11.11 12.62 2.75
N VAL A 231 10.38 13.67 3.15
CA VAL A 231 10.47 14.26 4.50
C VAL A 231 9.89 13.31 5.55
N GLU A 232 8.75 12.68 5.26
CA GLU A 232 8.14 11.68 6.19
C GLU A 232 9.01 10.44 6.35
N LYS A 233 9.79 10.05 5.33
CA LYS A 233 10.77 8.95 5.45
C LYS A 233 11.93 9.31 6.38
N GLN A 234 12.38 10.56 6.38
CA GLN A 234 13.45 11.03 7.27
C GLN A 234 13.00 11.13 8.73
N ASN A 235 11.71 11.41 8.95
CA ASN A 235 11.12 11.54 10.28
C ASN A 235 10.35 10.27 10.71
N PHE A 236 10.85 9.10 10.32
CA PHE A 236 10.23 7.83 10.69
C PHE A 236 10.29 7.59 12.20
N ASP A 237 9.14 7.23 12.81
CA ASP A 237 9.03 6.89 14.24
C ASP A 237 8.54 5.45 14.40
N PRO A 238 9.42 4.51 14.83
CA PRO A 238 9.06 3.11 15.08
C PRO A 238 7.92 2.93 16.10
N ASN A 239 7.72 3.89 17.01
CA ASN A 239 6.67 3.79 18.04
C ASN A 239 5.25 4.02 17.48
N LYS A 240 5.14 4.47 16.23
CA LYS A 240 3.88 4.67 15.53
C LYS A 240 3.44 3.44 14.73
N ILE A 241 4.21 2.36 14.78
CA ILE A 241 3.98 1.17 13.98
C ILE A 241 2.88 0.32 14.62
N ILE A 242 1.80 0.12 13.86
CA ILE A 242 0.66 -0.72 14.26
C ILE A 242 0.71 -2.11 13.60
N ALA A 243 1.48 -2.26 12.53
CA ALA A 243 1.83 -3.54 11.94
C ALA A 243 3.29 -3.51 11.49
N LYS A 244 4.11 -4.43 12.02
CA LYS A 244 5.53 -4.53 11.70
C LYS A 244 5.75 -4.94 10.25
N ALA A 245 6.85 -4.48 9.66
CA ALA A 245 7.32 -4.99 8.39
C ALA A 245 7.76 -6.44 8.57
N VAL A 246 7.58 -7.26 7.55
CA VAL A 246 8.17 -8.60 7.50
C VAL A 246 9.38 -8.55 6.58
N VAL A 247 10.53 -8.95 7.09
CA VAL A 247 11.82 -8.87 6.39
C VAL A 247 12.49 -10.22 6.32
N LEU A 248 13.09 -10.52 5.18
CA LEU A 248 14.04 -11.61 5.05
C LEU A 248 15.39 -11.11 5.56
N VAL A 249 15.99 -11.81 6.52
CA VAL A 249 17.31 -11.46 7.06
C VAL A 249 18.37 -12.46 6.66
N GLY A 250 19.60 -11.98 6.46
CA GLY A 250 20.78 -12.76 6.07
C GLY A 250 22.01 -12.37 6.86
#